data_AF-A0A100YTV7-F1
#
_entry.id   AF-A0A100YTV7-F1
#
_cell.length_a   1.000
_cell.length_b   1.000
_cell.length_c   1.000
_cell.angle_alpha   90.00
_cell.angle_beta   90.00
_cell.angle_gamma   90.00
#
_symmetry.space_group_name_H-M   'P 1'
#
loop_
_entity.id
_entity.type
_entity.pdbx_description
1 polymer ?
#
loop_
_entity_poly.entity_id
_entity_poly.type
_entity_poly.pdbx_seq_one_letter_code
_entity_poly.pdbx_strand_id
1 'polypeptide(L)'
;MSVSAGEIEKAESRDRSRLPRQYTEEYRLEAVEYYRKAREANPKKSIRECASELGINDKTLNDWVIKYGRTGKVTQARTGEQKELDEARKRIRELESENEFLKKAAAFFARSL
;
A
#
# COMPACT_ATOMS: atom_id res chain seq x y z
N MET A 1 4.32 -2.81 54.03
CA MET A 1 4.72 -3.70 52.92
C MET A 1 5.31 -2.82 51.84
N SER A 2 6.63 -2.77 51.75
CA SER A 2 7.35 -1.92 50.80
C SER A 2 7.52 -2.70 49.50
N VAL A 3 6.85 -2.26 48.44
CA VAL A 3 6.96 -2.86 47.10
C VAL A 3 8.40 -2.66 46.61
N SER A 4 9.04 -3.74 46.17
CA SER A 4 10.47 -3.74 45.82
C SER A 4 10.69 -3.01 44.49
N ALA A 5 11.78 -2.25 44.36
CA ALA A 5 12.07 -1.42 43.18
C ALA A 5 12.07 -2.21 41.85
N GLY A 6 12.33 -3.52 41.89
CA GLY A 6 12.26 -4.41 40.71
C GLY A 6 10.84 -4.71 40.20
N GLU A 7 9.79 -4.48 41.00
CA GLU A 7 8.39 -4.69 40.58
C GLU A 7 7.85 -3.49 39.79
N ILE A 8 8.39 -2.29 40.04
CA ILE A 8 8.01 -1.03 39.37
C ILE A 8 8.54 -1.02 37.93
N GLU A 9 9.79 -1.46 37.70
CA GLU A 9 10.43 -1.45 36.37
C GLU A 9 9.81 -2.49 35.40
N LYS A 10 9.33 -3.61 35.92
CA LYS A 10 8.63 -4.67 35.14
C LYS A 10 7.20 -4.26 34.75
N ALA A 11 6.60 -3.32 35.47
CA ALA A 11 5.30 -2.75 35.16
C ALA A 11 5.38 -1.71 34.03
N GLU A 12 6.42 -0.87 34.01
CA GLU A 12 6.63 0.16 32.97
C GLU A 12 7.05 -0.42 31.61
N SER A 13 7.84 -1.50 31.60
CA SER A 13 8.23 -2.20 30.37
C SER A 13 7.06 -2.95 29.72
N ARG A 14 6.09 -3.42 30.50
CA ARG A 14 4.81 -3.96 30.01
C ARG A 14 3.93 -2.89 29.37
N ASP A 15 3.99 -1.65 29.87
CA ASP A 15 3.09 -0.57 29.47
C ASP A 15 3.47 0.06 28.11
N ARG A 16 4.76 0.18 27.79
CA ARG A 16 5.21 0.66 26.46
C ARG A 16 4.78 -0.21 25.28
N SER A 17 4.40 -1.47 25.53
CA SER A 17 3.88 -2.40 24.50
C SER A 17 2.38 -2.28 24.24
N ARG A 18 1.65 -1.48 25.04
CA ARG A 18 0.19 -1.30 24.96
C ARG A 18 -0.25 -0.07 24.16
N LEU A 19 0.70 0.70 23.63
CA LEU A 19 0.35 1.76 22.69
C LEU A 19 -0.24 1.11 21.43
N PRO A 20 -1.44 1.54 20.96
CA PRO A 20 -2.01 1.03 19.73
C PRO A 20 -0.98 1.21 18.62
N ARG A 21 -0.64 0.12 17.91
CA ARG A 21 0.19 0.21 16.71
C ARG A 21 -0.49 1.19 15.76
N GLN A 22 0.09 2.37 15.61
CA GLN A 22 -0.46 3.39 14.74
C GLN A 22 -0.06 3.07 13.31
N TYR A 23 -0.95 2.37 12.60
CA TYR A 23 -0.84 2.18 11.16
C TYR A 23 -1.28 3.46 10.45
N THR A 24 -0.50 3.92 9.48
CA THR A 24 -0.87 5.04 8.60
C THR A 24 -2.10 4.68 7.78
N GLU A 25 -2.88 5.68 7.34
CA GLU A 25 -4.09 5.43 6.54
C GLU A 25 -3.74 4.73 5.21
N GLU A 26 -2.63 5.12 4.58
CA GLU A 26 -2.08 4.50 3.37
C GLU A 26 -1.85 3.00 3.57
N TYR A 27 -1.17 2.62 4.66
CA TYR A 27 -0.89 1.21 4.95
C TYR A 27 -2.18 0.40 5.16
N ARG A 28 -3.20 1.00 5.78
CA ARG A 28 -4.50 0.34 5.96
C ARG A 28 -5.19 0.08 4.64
N LEU A 29 -5.15 1.05 3.72
CA LEU A 29 -5.72 0.93 2.39
C LEU A 29 -4.98 -0.15 1.58
N GLU A 30 -3.66 -0.13 1.60
CA GLU A 30 -2.81 -1.12 0.93
C GLU A 30 -3.07 -2.54 1.46
N ALA A 31 -3.16 -2.72 2.77
CA ALA A 31 -3.45 -4.02 3.39
C ALA A 31 -4.83 -4.57 2.96
N VAL A 32 -5.84 -3.70 2.86
CA VAL A 32 -7.18 -4.09 2.38
C VAL A 32 -7.17 -4.43 0.89
N GLU A 33 -6.42 -3.68 0.09
CA GLU A 33 -6.23 -3.97 -1.33
C GLU A 33 -5.52 -5.30 -1.56
N TYR A 34 -4.46 -5.56 -0.79
CA TYR A 34 -3.75 -6.84 -0.80
C TYR A 34 -4.72 -8.00 -0.58
N TYR A 35 -5.55 -7.92 0.46
CA TYR A 35 -6.56 -8.94 0.75
C TYR A 35 -7.57 -9.11 -0.40
N ARG A 36 -8.04 -8.02 -1.00
CA ARG A 36 -8.99 -8.07 -2.13
C ARG A 36 -8.38 -8.77 -3.35
N LYS A 37 -7.17 -8.38 -3.74
CA LYS A 37 -6.44 -9.01 -4.85
C LYS A 37 -6.16 -10.49 -4.58
N ALA A 38 -5.77 -10.82 -3.36
CA ALA A 38 -5.52 -12.20 -2.97
C ALA A 38 -6.80 -13.07 -3.06
N ARG A 39 -7.97 -12.51 -2.73
CA ARG A 39 -9.26 -13.19 -2.89
C ARG A 39 -9.76 -13.28 -4.32
N GLU A 40 -9.46 -12.28 -5.14
CA GLU A 40 -9.76 -12.31 -6.58
C GLU A 40 -8.95 -13.41 -7.27
N ALA A 41 -7.67 -13.55 -6.93
CA ALA A 41 -6.81 -14.62 -7.44
C ALA A 41 -7.15 -16.00 -6.86
N ASN A 42 -7.48 -16.08 -5.57
CA ASN A 42 -7.86 -17.32 -4.90
C ASN A 42 -9.04 -17.10 -3.94
N PRO A 43 -10.27 -17.51 -4.31
CA PRO A 43 -11.47 -17.31 -3.50
C PRO A 43 -11.42 -17.94 -2.10
N LYS A 44 -10.54 -18.94 -1.88
CA LYS A 44 -10.37 -19.63 -0.59
C LYS A 44 -9.38 -18.93 0.34
N LYS A 45 -8.66 -17.90 -0.11
CA LYS A 45 -7.68 -17.18 0.72
C LYS A 45 -8.38 -16.50 1.89
N SER A 46 -7.91 -16.80 3.10
CA SER A 46 -8.49 -16.29 4.34
C SER A 46 -7.87 -14.96 4.77
N ILE A 47 -8.64 -14.15 5.51
CA ILE A 47 -8.12 -12.92 6.15
C ILE A 47 -6.92 -13.23 7.05
N ARG A 48 -6.96 -14.36 7.75
CA ARG A 48 -5.91 -14.77 8.69
C ARG A 48 -4.58 -15.01 7.99
N GLU A 49 -4.60 -15.69 6.84
CA GLU A 49 -3.39 -15.91 6.04
C GLU A 49 -2.82 -14.57 5.54
N CYS A 50 -3.66 -13.70 4.99
CA CYS A 50 -3.22 -12.38 4.52
C CYS A 50 -2.68 -11.51 5.67
N ALA A 51 -3.32 -11.53 6.84
CA ALA A 51 -2.86 -10.81 8.01
C ALA A 51 -1.51 -11.36 8.53
N SER A 52 -1.33 -12.68 8.49
CA SER A 52 -0.08 -13.33 8.86
C SER A 52 1.06 -12.95 7.92
N GLU A 53 0.80 -12.87 6.61
CA GLU A 53 1.78 -12.44 5.60
C GLU A 53 2.17 -10.96 5.79
N LEU A 54 1.22 -10.11 6.19
CA LEU A 54 1.44 -8.70 6.48
C LEU A 54 2.02 -8.44 7.89
N GLY A 55 2.12 -9.46 8.75
CA GLY A 55 2.59 -9.33 10.14
C GLY A 55 1.65 -8.52 11.04
N ILE A 56 0.36 -8.47 10.70
CA ILE A 56 -0.67 -7.75 11.47
C ILE A 56 -1.68 -8.72 12.09
N ASN A 57 -2.44 -8.23 13.07
CA ASN A 57 -3.51 -9.00 13.68
C ASN A 57 -4.67 -9.20 12.67
N ASP A 58 -5.22 -10.41 12.61
CA ASP A 58 -6.32 -10.81 11.71
C ASP A 58 -7.59 -9.98 11.96
N LYS A 59 -7.91 -9.68 13.22
CA LYS A 59 -9.01 -8.80 13.59
C LYS A 59 -8.81 -7.38 13.08
N THR A 60 -7.58 -6.86 13.16
CA THR A 60 -7.26 -5.52 12.67
C THR A 60 -7.49 -5.40 11.16
N LEU A 61 -7.02 -6.37 10.38
CA LEU A 61 -7.26 -6.40 8.95
C LEU A 61 -8.75 -6.50 8.63
N ASN A 62 -9.48 -7.35 9.35
CA ASN A 62 -10.93 -7.51 9.18
C ASN A 62 -11.69 -6.19 9.45
N ASP A 63 -11.34 -5.49 10.52
CA ASP A 63 -11.97 -4.21 10.88
C ASP A 63 -11.75 -3.16 9.78
N TRP A 64 -10.56 -3.13 9.17
CA TRP A 64 -10.28 -2.27 8.02
C TRP A 64 -11.09 -2.69 6.79
N VAL A 65 -11.11 -3.97 6.43
CA VAL A 65 -11.90 -4.47 5.29
C VAL A 65 -13.38 -4.07 5.42
N ILE A 66 -13.97 -4.19 6.62
CA ILE A 66 -15.35 -3.77 6.88
C ILE A 66 -15.49 -2.24 6.76
N LYS A 67 -14.60 -1.48 7.41
CA LYS A 67 -14.64 -0.01 7.42
C LYS A 67 -14.54 0.58 6.01
N TYR A 68 -13.59 0.10 5.22
CA TYR A 68 -13.35 0.58 3.86
C TYR A 68 -14.30 -0.05 2.83
N GLY A 69 -14.85 -1.23 3.11
CA GLY A 69 -15.95 -1.82 2.34
C GLY A 69 -17.23 -0.99 2.42
N ARG A 70 -17.58 -0.50 3.62
CA ARG A 70 -18.77 0.35 3.83
C ARG A 70 -18.63 1.77 3.27
N THR A 71 -17.42 2.33 3.30
CA THR A 71 -17.18 3.72 2.88
C THR A 71 -16.86 3.86 1.39
N GLY A 72 -16.61 2.76 0.67
CA GLY A 72 -16.20 2.80 -0.75
C GLY A 72 -14.83 3.45 -1.00
N LYS A 73 -14.11 3.85 0.06
CA LYS A 73 -12.84 4.59 -0.01
C LYS A 73 -11.73 3.81 -0.72
N VAL A 74 -11.69 2.49 -0.57
CA VAL A 74 -10.73 1.66 -1.30
C VAL A 74 -11.01 1.69 -2.81
N THR A 75 -12.29 1.72 -3.20
CA THR A 75 -12.69 1.86 -4.60
C THR A 75 -12.36 3.25 -5.16
N GLN A 76 -12.50 4.31 -4.34
CA GLN A 76 -12.13 5.68 -4.71
C GLN A 76 -10.61 5.89 -4.84
N ALA A 77 -9.82 5.33 -3.93
CA ALA A 77 -8.35 5.35 -4.01
C ALA A 77 -7.87 4.67 -5.30
N ARG A 78 -8.45 3.50 -5.63
CA ARG A 78 -8.20 2.79 -6.90
C ARG A 78 -8.53 3.64 -8.12
N THR A 79 -9.62 4.41 -8.11
CA THR A 79 -9.95 5.29 -9.26
C THR A 79 -9.02 6.48 -9.42
N GLY A 80 -8.42 6.98 -8.34
CA GLY A 80 -7.42 8.06 -8.42
C GLY A 80 -6.09 7.55 -8.95
N GLU A 81 -5.51 6.56 -8.26
CA GLU A 81 -4.19 6.02 -8.60
C GLU A 81 -4.15 5.36 -9.98
N GLN A 82 -5.22 4.65 -10.38
CA GLN A 82 -5.26 4.02 -11.69
C GLN A 82 -5.32 5.06 -12.83
N LYS A 83 -6.05 6.18 -12.62
CA LYS A 83 -6.10 7.27 -13.59
C LYS A 83 -4.75 7.96 -13.72
N GLU A 84 -4.10 8.25 -12.60
CA GLU A 84 -2.77 8.86 -12.59
C GLU A 84 -1.73 7.97 -13.27
N LEU A 85 -1.79 6.64 -13.04
CA LEU A 85 -0.92 5.68 -13.73
C LEU A 85 -1.17 5.62 -15.23
N ASP A 86 -2.43 5.66 -15.67
CA ASP A 86 -2.77 5.64 -17.08
C ASP A 86 -2.38 6.95 -17.78
N GLU A 87 -2.56 8.10 -17.12
CA GLU A 87 -2.09 9.41 -17.60
C GLU A 87 -0.57 9.46 -17.69
N ALA A 88 0.15 8.97 -16.67
CA ALA A 88 1.61 8.89 -16.68
C ALA A 88 2.13 7.98 -17.81
N ARG A 89 1.48 6.82 -18.03
CA ARG A 89 1.83 5.90 -19.14
C ARG A 89 1.59 6.54 -20.50
N LYS A 90 0.50 7.28 -20.67
CA LYS A 90 0.22 8.02 -21.89
C LYS A 90 1.31 9.06 -22.14
N ARG A 91 1.71 9.81 -21.11
CA ARG A 91 2.76 10.82 -21.22
C ARG A 91 4.12 10.24 -21.56
N ILE A 92 4.48 9.10 -20.97
CA ILE A 92 5.72 8.38 -21.31
C ILE A 92 5.72 8.00 -22.79
N ARG A 93 4.63 7.41 -23.30
CA ARG A 93 4.54 7.01 -24.71
C ARG A 93 4.65 8.18 -25.67
N GLU A 94 4.00 9.30 -25.36
CA GLU A 94 4.12 10.54 -26.15
C GLU A 94 5.57 11.03 -26.19
N LEU A 95 6.22 11.13 -25.02
CA LEU A 95 7.60 11.57 -24.91
C LEU A 95 8.59 10.64 -25.62
N GLU A 96 8.39 9.32 -25.53
CA GLU A 96 9.22 8.34 -26.25
C GLU A 96 9.10 8.50 -27.77
N SER A 97 7.88 8.74 -28.27
CA SER A 97 7.64 8.96 -29.70
C SER A 97 8.29 10.25 -30.21
N GLU A 98 8.22 11.34 -29.44
CA GLU A 98 8.91 12.59 -29.74
C GLU A 98 10.44 12.40 -29.71
N ASN A 99 10.95 11.65 -28.74
CA ASN A 99 12.37 11.34 -28.64
C ASN A 99 12.88 10.56 -29.86
N GLU A 100 12.10 9.57 -30.30
CA GLU A 100 12.44 8.76 -31.47
C GLU A 100 12.43 9.60 -32.76
N PHE A 101 11.43 10.48 -32.92
CA PHE A 101 11.36 11.41 -34.03
C PHE A 101 12.56 12.36 -34.04
N LEU A 102 12.90 12.97 -32.90
CA LEU A 102 14.05 13.87 -32.78
C LEU A 102 15.38 13.16 -33.05
N LYS A 103 15.54 11.92 -32.58
CA LYS A 103 16.71 11.09 -32.90
C LYS A 103 16.83 10.80 -34.40
N LYS A 104 15.72 10.47 -35.06
CA LYS A 104 15.68 10.26 -36.52
C LYS A 104 16.03 11.54 -37.28
N ALA A 105 15.50 12.69 -36.85
CA ALA A 105 15.82 13.98 -37.43
C ALA A 105 17.31 14.33 -37.23
N ALA A 106 17.84 14.18 -36.01
CA ALA A 106 19.25 14.41 -35.72
C ALA A 106 20.18 13.51 -36.54
N ALA A 107 19.83 12.22 -36.69
CA ALA A 107 20.58 11.28 -37.52
C ALA A 107 20.51 11.64 -39.01
N PHE A 108 19.37 12.13 -39.49
CA PHE A 108 19.22 12.63 -40.86
C PHE A 108 20.11 13.85 -41.10
N PHE A 109 20.07 14.85 -40.21
CA PHE A 109 20.90 16.06 -40.33
C PHE A 109 22.40 15.77 -40.20
N ALA A 110 22.81 14.81 -39.35
CA ALA A 110 24.20 14.38 -39.21
C ALA A 110 24.73 13.62 -40.44
N ARG A 111 23.84 13.04 -41.27
CA ARG A 111 24.19 12.35 -42.53
C ARG A 111 24.32 13.32 -43.72
N SER A 112 23.71 14.50 -43.62
CA SER A 112 23.72 15.53 -44.66
C SER A 112 24.83 16.60 -44.51
N LEU A 113 25.70 16.45 -43.51
CA LEU A 113 26.95 17.19 -43.30
C LEU A 113 28.14 16.39 -43.83
#